data_AF-A0A9E3FD06-F1
#
_entry.id   AF-A0A9E3FD06-F1
#
_cell.length_a   1.000
_cell.length_b   1.000
_cell.length_c   1.000
_cell.angle_alpha   90.00
_cell.angle_beta   90.00
_cell.angle_gamma   90.00
#
_symmetry.space_group_name_H-M   'P 1'
#
loop_
_entity.id
_entity.type
_entity.pdbx_description
1 polymer ?
#
loop_
_entity_poly.entity_id
_entity_poly.type
_entity_poly.pdbx_seq_one_letter_code
_entity_poly.pdbx_strand_id
1 'polypeptide(L)'
;MRMPVTRRDLLAGSAAAAGLAVLGGGGTARAAGGLMLPNRSPAFRHPDTVPDATRPPGTPDPKIPIDHIVILMMENHSFDNYFGMLPRLGQPKADGFRFDRRGKPTATNPTKGGAIRAFKMPTVCQPEHEPNQSWDATHISINHGKMDGFVAASGDIAMGYWDDEDLPFYYSLAKNFTLANRWFSSAPCQTYPNRRFLMAGTAYGLVSSVLPGVNDPPPPNGTIFDRLNAHGISWKNYFTDLPQTFLIPSVGKSNPTNLAPIATFFTDCALGTLPAVSFVDPDFGLADVIGGLPPGQPVPENVRAQGSDEENPQNIRLGAAFSGAVLNAVLDSPAWPRTLFIWFYDEHGGYYDHVPPPAAIAPDKIKPVLGPDDIKGGYTIYGPRVPAVVASPYSKPHGVTNVVHDHTSVLAFIEQKWNLPAMTHRDANANSLLDFLDLSKPRSLDPPTLAKPADPGKGVVDCSTKEPHRPVIATGQHKHGHHPDHPKHKHHHHRKHGGGDAPHEGRVGPLPNTGGDPLVVPALAAIAAAAAVKRRYGGRRPEG
;
A
#
# COMPACT_ATOMS: atom_id res chain seq x y z
N MET A 1 -36.39 -20.19 -23.53
CA MET A 1 -36.62 -21.33 -22.61
C MET A 1 -35.44 -21.40 -21.66
N ARG A 2 -35.61 -21.05 -20.38
CA ARG A 2 -34.58 -21.16 -19.34
C ARG A 2 -34.71 -22.53 -18.69
N MET A 3 -33.64 -23.33 -18.68
CA MET A 3 -33.57 -24.51 -17.80
C MET A 3 -33.01 -24.09 -16.42
N PRO A 4 -33.60 -24.53 -15.30
CA PRO A 4 -33.07 -24.26 -13.98
C PRO A 4 -31.92 -25.23 -13.66
N VAL A 5 -30.78 -24.67 -13.22
CA VAL A 5 -29.65 -25.42 -12.65
C VAL A 5 -30.11 -26.03 -11.32
N THR A 6 -29.85 -27.32 -11.10
CA THR A 6 -30.36 -28.03 -9.91
C THR A 6 -29.26 -28.22 -8.86
N ARG A 7 -29.67 -28.43 -7.60
CA ARG A 7 -28.82 -28.58 -6.40
C ARG A 7 -27.72 -29.65 -6.50
N ARG A 8 -27.73 -30.51 -7.52
CA ARG A 8 -26.69 -31.52 -7.79
C ARG A 8 -25.48 -30.97 -8.54
N ASP A 9 -25.63 -29.92 -9.34
CA ASP A 9 -24.52 -29.29 -10.07
C ASP A 9 -23.57 -28.54 -9.12
N LEU A 10 -24.06 -28.16 -7.93
CA LEU A 10 -23.28 -27.48 -6.89
C LEU A 10 -22.42 -28.42 -6.02
N LEU A 11 -22.62 -29.75 -6.10
CA LEU A 11 -21.95 -30.73 -5.23
C LEU A 11 -20.85 -31.52 -5.92
N ALA A 12 -20.61 -31.31 -7.22
CA ALA A 12 -19.53 -31.95 -7.97
C ALA A 12 -18.16 -31.26 -7.80
N GLY A 13 -18.10 -30.09 -7.15
CA GLY A 13 -16.87 -29.29 -7.01
C GLY A 13 -16.05 -29.50 -5.73
N SER A 14 -16.44 -30.43 -4.85
CA SER A 14 -15.87 -30.52 -3.49
C SER A 14 -15.62 -31.96 -3.03
N ALA A 15 -14.85 -32.72 -3.80
CA ALA A 15 -14.34 -34.01 -3.36
C ALA A 15 -12.87 -34.22 -3.77
N ALA A 16 -11.94 -33.73 -2.96
CA ALA A 16 -10.62 -34.34 -2.78
C ALA A 16 -10.00 -33.91 -1.45
N ALA A 17 -9.41 -34.88 -0.74
CA ALA A 17 -8.63 -34.79 0.50
C ALA A 17 -9.40 -34.83 1.84
N ALA A 18 -9.91 -36.02 2.20
CA ALA A 18 -9.97 -36.47 3.59
C ALA A 18 -9.32 -37.86 3.68
N GLY A 19 -8.10 -37.92 4.24
CA GLY A 19 -7.33 -39.15 4.46
C GLY A 19 -6.98 -39.31 5.93
N LEU A 20 -7.76 -40.17 6.60
CA LEU A 20 -7.55 -40.94 7.84
C LEU A 20 -6.67 -40.39 8.98
N ALA A 21 -7.31 -40.19 10.15
CA ALA A 21 -6.69 -40.40 11.46
C ALA A 21 -7.38 -41.57 12.17
N VAL A 22 -6.56 -42.50 12.66
CA VAL A 22 -6.92 -43.78 13.29
C VAL A 22 -7.50 -43.57 14.69
N LEU A 23 -8.58 -44.31 15.00
CA LEU A 23 -9.25 -44.37 16.29
C LEU A 23 -8.41 -45.14 17.33
N GLY A 24 -8.36 -44.63 18.56
CA GLY A 24 -7.88 -45.38 19.71
C GLY A 24 -8.41 -44.83 21.03
N GLY A 25 -9.13 -45.69 21.77
CA GLY A 25 -9.17 -45.67 23.24
C GLY A 25 -10.27 -44.84 23.90
N GLY A 26 -11.32 -45.51 24.37
CA GLY A 26 -12.37 -44.93 25.20
C GLY A 26 -11.93 -44.57 26.62
N GLY A 27 -12.57 -43.55 27.17
CA GLY A 27 -12.47 -43.14 28.57
C GLY A 27 -13.62 -42.19 28.91
N THR A 28 -14.55 -42.66 29.74
CA THR A 28 -15.72 -41.91 30.19
C THR A 28 -15.32 -40.80 31.17
N ALA A 29 -15.62 -39.54 30.83
CA ALA A 29 -15.61 -38.44 31.77
C ALA A 29 -16.85 -37.56 31.57
N ARG A 30 -17.63 -37.43 32.65
CA ARG A 30 -18.78 -36.52 32.78
C ARG A 30 -18.34 -35.09 32.50
N ALA A 31 -18.94 -34.44 31.50
CA ALA A 31 -18.81 -33.01 31.28
C ALA A 31 -20.15 -32.31 31.55
N ALA A 32 -20.09 -31.27 32.37
CA ALA A 32 -21.19 -30.41 32.76
C ALA A 32 -21.92 -29.82 31.55
N GLY A 33 -23.24 -29.65 31.68
CA GLY A 33 -24.08 -29.01 30.68
C GLY A 33 -23.72 -27.54 30.50
N GLY A 34 -22.86 -27.26 29.51
CA GLY A 34 -22.78 -25.98 28.85
C GLY A 34 -23.66 -26.03 27.61
N LEU A 35 -24.67 -25.16 27.54
CA LEU A 35 -25.47 -24.96 26.34
C LEU A 35 -24.52 -24.46 25.22
N MET A 36 -24.05 -25.38 24.37
CA MET A 36 -23.32 -25.02 23.17
C MET A 36 -24.31 -24.36 22.21
N LEU A 37 -24.30 -23.03 22.18
CA LEU A 37 -24.89 -22.30 21.06
C LEU A 37 -24.14 -22.74 19.80
N PRO A 38 -24.83 -23.20 18.75
CA PRO A 38 -24.16 -23.62 17.53
C PRO A 38 -23.43 -22.42 16.96
N ASN A 39 -22.11 -22.56 16.83
CA ASN A 39 -21.22 -21.62 16.18
C ASN A 39 -21.60 -21.55 14.69
N ARG A 40 -22.65 -20.79 14.36
CA ARG A 40 -23.02 -20.53 12.98
C ARG A 40 -21.92 -19.67 12.39
N SER A 41 -21.15 -20.22 11.47
CA SER A 41 -20.41 -19.40 10.51
C SER A 41 -21.36 -18.33 9.97
N PRO A 42 -20.94 -17.06 9.86
CA PRO A 42 -21.77 -16.01 9.30
C PRO A 42 -22.34 -16.49 7.97
N ALA A 43 -23.64 -16.27 7.74
CA ALA A 43 -24.25 -16.61 6.48
C ALA A 43 -23.56 -15.81 5.36
N PHE A 44 -23.27 -16.47 4.24
CA PHE A 44 -22.71 -15.81 3.05
C PHE A 44 -23.62 -14.65 2.64
N ARG A 45 -23.06 -13.45 2.58
CA ARG A 45 -23.79 -12.22 2.23
C ARG A 45 -23.72 -11.93 0.74
N HIS A 46 -24.76 -11.27 0.25
CA HIS A 46 -24.94 -10.91 -1.15
C HIS A 46 -24.88 -9.39 -1.33
N PRO A 47 -24.64 -8.89 -2.56
CA PRO A 47 -24.84 -7.49 -2.89
C PRO A 47 -26.19 -6.97 -2.38
N ASP A 48 -26.23 -5.69 -2.04
CA ASP A 48 -27.37 -4.94 -1.50
C ASP A 48 -27.87 -5.40 -0.11
N THR A 49 -27.24 -6.41 0.50
CA THR A 49 -27.50 -6.75 1.90
C THR A 49 -26.76 -5.80 2.84
N VAL A 50 -27.36 -5.47 3.97
CA VAL A 50 -26.74 -4.67 5.04
C VAL A 50 -26.13 -5.56 6.14
N PRO A 51 -25.13 -5.06 6.90
CA PRO A 51 -24.54 -5.79 8.02
C PRO A 51 -25.53 -6.17 9.13
N ASP A 52 -26.46 -5.27 9.44
CA ASP A 52 -27.50 -5.49 10.45
C ASP A 52 -28.89 -5.23 9.84
N ALA A 53 -29.57 -6.31 9.46
CA ALA A 53 -30.91 -6.27 8.87
C ALA A 53 -31.99 -5.75 9.84
N THR A 54 -31.69 -5.61 11.14
CA THR A 54 -32.62 -5.07 12.13
C THR A 54 -32.58 -3.55 12.23
N ARG A 55 -31.59 -2.90 11.61
CA ARG A 55 -31.45 -1.44 11.59
C ARG A 55 -31.71 -0.88 10.19
N PRO A 56 -32.27 0.34 10.07
CA PRO A 56 -32.35 1.02 8.79
C PRO A 56 -30.96 1.27 8.18
N PRO A 57 -30.79 1.20 6.85
CA PRO A 57 -29.55 1.59 6.20
C PRO A 57 -29.24 3.07 6.41
N GLY A 58 -27.96 3.43 6.51
CA GLY A 58 -27.48 4.78 6.81
C GLY A 58 -27.43 5.14 8.29
N THR A 59 -27.85 4.24 9.18
CA THR A 59 -27.82 4.49 10.63
C THR A 59 -26.46 4.13 11.23
N PRO A 60 -25.82 5.05 11.99
CA PRO A 60 -24.53 4.76 12.61
C PRO A 60 -24.67 3.65 13.67
N ASP A 61 -23.68 2.75 13.73
CA ASP A 61 -23.57 1.79 14.81
C ASP A 61 -23.08 2.51 16.07
N PRO A 62 -23.88 2.54 17.16
CA PRO A 62 -23.51 3.22 18.39
C PRO A 62 -22.36 2.52 19.13
N LYS A 63 -22.05 1.25 18.80
CA LYS A 63 -20.94 0.51 19.39
C LYS A 63 -19.59 0.87 18.77
N ILE A 64 -19.59 1.57 17.63
CA ILE A 64 -18.38 2.02 16.95
C ILE A 64 -18.24 3.53 17.20
N PRO A 65 -17.46 3.95 18.22
CA PRO A 65 -17.29 5.36 18.64
C PRO A 65 -16.36 6.14 17.70
N ILE A 66 -16.50 5.91 16.40
CA ILE A 66 -15.77 6.56 15.32
C ILE A 66 -16.78 7.37 14.50
N ASP A 67 -16.49 8.64 14.31
CA ASP A 67 -17.26 9.55 13.46
C ASP A 67 -16.54 9.81 12.13
N HIS A 68 -15.20 9.74 12.13
CA HIS A 68 -14.37 10.07 10.97
C HIS A 68 -13.49 8.88 10.59
N ILE A 69 -13.57 8.45 9.33
CA ILE A 69 -12.67 7.45 8.75
C ILE A 69 -11.79 8.16 7.71
N VAL A 70 -10.48 8.12 7.91
CA VAL A 70 -9.49 8.72 7.00
C VAL A 70 -8.70 7.59 6.34
N ILE A 71 -8.67 7.60 5.01
CA ILE A 71 -8.14 6.52 4.17
C ILE A 71 -6.99 7.10 3.35
N LEU A 72 -5.78 6.60 3.59
CA LEU A 72 -4.59 6.91 2.82
C LEU A 72 -4.04 5.63 2.18
N MET A 73 -4.16 5.54 0.86
CA MET A 73 -3.63 4.43 0.06
C MET A 73 -2.44 4.92 -0.79
N MET A 74 -1.27 4.36 -0.54
CA MET A 74 0.02 4.64 -1.21
C MET A 74 0.28 3.64 -2.35
N GLU A 75 1.39 3.81 -3.08
CA GLU A 75 1.88 2.99 -4.21
C GLU A 75 3.39 2.69 -4.04
N ASN A 76 3.99 1.74 -4.73
CA ASN A 76 3.58 0.35 -4.60
C ASN A 76 4.66 -0.40 -3.81
N HIS A 77 4.29 -1.08 -2.73
CA HIS A 77 5.28 -1.79 -1.89
C HIS A 77 4.67 -3.02 -1.24
N SER A 78 5.42 -4.12 -1.25
CA SER A 78 5.03 -5.35 -0.55
C SER A 78 5.26 -5.24 0.96
N PHE A 79 4.59 -6.09 1.75
CA PHE A 79 4.79 -6.11 3.21
C PHE A 79 6.26 -6.38 3.56
N ASP A 80 6.89 -7.41 2.99
CA ASP A 80 8.28 -7.75 3.32
C ASP A 80 9.29 -6.69 2.84
N ASN A 81 8.99 -5.94 1.77
CA ASN A 81 9.85 -4.87 1.28
C ASN A 81 10.00 -3.73 2.31
N TYR A 82 8.92 -3.36 2.99
CA TYR A 82 8.94 -2.28 3.98
C TYR A 82 9.03 -2.77 5.42
N PHE A 83 8.42 -3.89 5.74
CA PHE A 83 8.24 -4.39 7.10
C PHE A 83 8.84 -5.77 7.33
N GLY A 84 9.57 -6.33 6.35
CA GLY A 84 10.28 -7.59 6.51
C GLY A 84 11.27 -7.57 7.67
N MET A 85 11.83 -6.40 8.03
CA MET A 85 12.77 -6.28 9.16
C MET A 85 12.10 -6.05 10.52
N LEU A 86 10.79 -5.72 10.58
CA LEU A 86 10.07 -5.44 11.83
C LEU A 86 10.23 -6.50 12.94
N PRO A 87 10.28 -7.83 12.66
CA PRO A 87 10.41 -8.83 13.71
C PRO A 87 11.68 -8.67 14.55
N ARG A 88 12.74 -8.07 13.98
CA ARG A 88 13.97 -7.70 14.70
C ARG A 88 14.00 -6.25 15.17
N LEU A 89 13.17 -5.38 14.63
CA LEU A 89 13.19 -3.93 14.84
C LEU A 89 12.00 -3.42 15.66
N GLY A 90 11.66 -4.18 16.72
CA GLY A 90 10.73 -3.75 17.76
C GLY A 90 9.27 -4.19 17.59
N GLN A 91 8.97 -5.06 16.63
CA GLN A 91 7.65 -5.70 16.52
C GLN A 91 7.79 -7.22 16.21
N PRO A 92 8.17 -8.06 17.20
CA PRO A 92 8.46 -9.49 17.00
C PRO A 92 7.26 -10.33 16.56
N LYS A 93 6.04 -9.78 16.63
CA LYS A 93 4.80 -10.43 16.16
C LYS A 93 4.51 -10.17 14.68
N ALA A 94 5.24 -9.24 14.04
CA ALA A 94 5.15 -9.04 12.61
C ALA A 94 5.57 -10.33 11.90
N ASP A 95 4.85 -10.70 10.84
CA ASP A 95 5.21 -11.84 10.00
C ASP A 95 6.02 -11.37 8.81
N GLY A 96 7.25 -10.95 9.11
CA GLY A 96 8.26 -10.49 8.15
C GLY A 96 9.34 -11.56 7.90
N PHE A 97 10.56 -11.13 7.62
CA PHE A 97 11.67 -12.04 7.34
C PHE A 97 12.06 -12.93 8.53
N ARG A 98 12.56 -14.11 8.19
CA ARG A 98 13.40 -14.93 9.08
C ARG A 98 14.86 -14.50 8.95
N PHE A 99 15.66 -14.71 9.98
CA PHE A 99 17.04 -14.22 10.03
C PHE A 99 18.04 -15.32 10.33
N ASP A 100 19.25 -15.20 9.76
CA ASP A 100 20.38 -16.03 10.15
C ASP A 100 21.02 -15.54 11.47
N ARG A 101 22.07 -16.24 11.93
CA ARG A 101 22.80 -15.89 13.16
C ARG A 101 23.44 -14.50 13.13
N ARG A 102 23.69 -13.94 11.94
CA ARG A 102 24.25 -12.58 11.75
C ARG A 102 23.15 -11.53 11.58
N GLY A 103 21.88 -11.93 11.64
CA GLY A 103 20.74 -11.03 11.51
C GLY A 103 20.36 -10.65 10.10
N LYS A 104 20.87 -11.35 9.08
CA LYS A 104 20.47 -11.09 7.69
C LYS A 104 19.21 -11.89 7.34
N PRO A 105 18.25 -11.32 6.58
CA PRO A 105 17.07 -12.04 6.10
C PRO A 105 17.42 -13.32 5.36
N THR A 106 16.80 -14.46 5.62
CA THR A 106 17.09 -15.74 4.93
C THR A 106 16.22 -15.99 3.71
N ALA A 107 15.29 -15.08 3.39
CA ALA A 107 14.44 -15.19 2.21
C ALA A 107 15.28 -15.20 0.94
N THR A 108 14.93 -16.10 0.01
CA THR A 108 15.63 -16.26 -1.26
C THR A 108 14.64 -16.54 -2.39
N ASN A 109 14.96 -16.10 -3.59
CA ASN A 109 14.20 -16.37 -4.80
C ASN A 109 15.16 -16.92 -5.88
N PRO A 110 14.77 -17.97 -6.62
CA PRO A 110 15.64 -18.66 -7.58
C PRO A 110 16.02 -17.77 -8.78
N THR A 111 17.19 -18.06 -9.36
CA THR A 111 17.65 -17.50 -10.64
C THR A 111 18.17 -18.62 -11.54
N LYS A 112 18.48 -18.31 -12.81
CA LYS A 112 19.09 -19.27 -13.75
C LYS A 112 20.39 -19.89 -13.21
N GLY A 113 21.12 -19.19 -12.33
CA GLY A 113 22.43 -19.61 -11.82
C GLY A 113 22.50 -19.87 -10.31
N GLY A 114 21.37 -19.86 -9.60
CA GLY A 114 21.35 -20.02 -8.14
C GLY A 114 20.11 -19.38 -7.52
N ALA A 115 20.32 -18.53 -6.52
CA ALA A 115 19.25 -17.77 -5.88
C ALA A 115 19.77 -16.40 -5.41
N ILE A 116 18.90 -15.40 -5.43
CA ILE A 116 19.13 -14.09 -4.80
C ILE A 116 18.50 -14.11 -3.42
N ARG A 117 19.27 -13.65 -2.44
CA ARG A 117 18.83 -13.47 -1.07
C ARG A 117 18.30 -12.05 -0.89
N ALA A 118 17.26 -11.88 -0.08
CA ALA A 118 16.77 -10.55 0.28
C ALA A 118 17.91 -9.66 0.79
N PHE A 119 18.00 -8.43 0.29
CA PHE A 119 19.09 -7.50 0.56
C PHE A 119 18.58 -6.09 0.85
N LYS A 120 19.28 -5.38 1.75
CA LYS A 120 18.98 -3.98 2.04
C LYS A 120 19.28 -3.15 0.80
N MET A 121 18.30 -2.35 0.37
CA MET A 121 18.46 -1.40 -0.71
C MET A 121 19.56 -0.40 -0.37
N PRO A 122 20.52 -0.13 -1.27
CA PRO A 122 21.65 0.75 -0.95
C PRO A 122 21.30 2.24 -1.10
N THR A 123 20.09 2.55 -1.57
CA THR A 123 19.57 3.91 -1.75
C THR A 123 18.06 3.92 -1.48
N VAL A 124 17.50 5.10 -1.23
CA VAL A 124 16.07 5.35 -1.04
C VAL A 124 15.35 5.73 -2.34
N CYS A 125 16.09 5.83 -3.45
CA CYS A 125 15.52 6.09 -4.77
C CYS A 125 15.26 4.76 -5.48
N GLN A 126 14.10 4.66 -6.11
CA GLN A 126 13.68 3.44 -6.80
C GLN A 126 14.13 3.44 -8.26
N PRO A 127 14.45 2.28 -8.86
CA PRO A 127 14.78 2.21 -10.28
C PRO A 127 13.57 2.55 -11.16
N GLU A 128 13.84 3.08 -12.35
CA GLU A 128 12.80 3.27 -13.37
C GLU A 128 12.45 1.92 -14.02
N HIS A 129 11.15 1.66 -14.21
CA HIS A 129 10.59 0.47 -14.88
C HIS A 129 10.79 -0.90 -14.21
N GLU A 130 11.51 -1.00 -13.09
CA GLU A 130 11.62 -2.21 -12.27
C GLU A 130 11.45 -1.86 -10.80
N PRO A 131 10.84 -2.73 -9.97
CA PRO A 131 10.26 -4.03 -10.32
C PRO A 131 8.96 -3.90 -11.15
N ASN A 132 8.41 -5.04 -11.61
CA ASN A 132 7.25 -5.09 -12.51
C ASN A 132 6.02 -5.67 -11.81
N GLN A 133 4.94 -4.89 -11.81
CA GLN A 133 3.67 -5.18 -11.15
C GLN A 133 2.53 -5.58 -12.10
N SER A 134 2.81 -5.81 -13.39
CA SER A 134 1.79 -6.22 -14.36
C SER A 134 1.05 -7.49 -13.91
N TRP A 135 -0.15 -7.71 -14.46
CA TRP A 135 -0.94 -8.92 -14.22
C TRP A 135 -0.08 -10.19 -14.36
N ASP A 136 0.62 -10.34 -15.49
CA ASP A 136 1.47 -11.50 -15.75
C ASP A 136 2.65 -11.59 -14.78
N ALA A 137 3.37 -10.48 -14.56
CA ALA A 137 4.48 -10.45 -13.62
C ALA A 137 4.05 -10.85 -12.21
N THR A 138 2.89 -10.38 -11.75
CA THR A 138 2.30 -10.74 -10.45
C THR A 138 1.98 -12.24 -10.36
N HIS A 139 1.39 -12.81 -11.41
CA HIS A 139 1.08 -14.25 -11.44
C HIS A 139 2.35 -15.11 -11.48
N ILE A 140 3.37 -14.68 -12.23
CA ILE A 140 4.71 -15.30 -12.23
C ILE A 140 5.30 -15.24 -10.83
N SER A 141 5.29 -14.07 -10.18
CA SER A 141 5.79 -13.87 -8.81
C SER A 141 5.15 -14.81 -7.79
N ILE A 142 3.83 -14.94 -7.82
CA ILE A 142 3.06 -15.82 -6.94
C ILE A 142 3.40 -17.30 -7.21
N ASN A 143 3.62 -17.68 -8.47
CA ASN A 143 3.93 -19.04 -8.94
C ASN A 143 3.07 -20.12 -8.24
N HIS A 144 1.75 -19.99 -8.33
CA HIS A 144 0.79 -20.90 -7.70
C HIS A 144 0.98 -21.05 -6.17
N GLY A 145 1.40 -19.99 -5.50
CA GLY A 145 1.59 -19.94 -4.05
C GLY A 145 2.97 -20.40 -3.57
N LYS A 146 3.91 -20.68 -4.47
CA LYS A 146 5.30 -20.97 -4.10
C LYS A 146 6.09 -19.72 -3.71
N MET A 147 5.65 -18.54 -4.19
CA MET A 147 6.27 -17.25 -3.91
C MET A 147 7.75 -17.18 -4.33
N ASP A 148 8.14 -17.95 -5.35
CA ASP A 148 9.50 -18.12 -5.83
C ASP A 148 9.71 -17.59 -7.27
N GLY A 149 8.79 -16.77 -7.78
CA GLY A 149 8.87 -16.23 -9.15
C GLY A 149 9.26 -14.75 -9.26
N PHE A 150 9.39 -14.03 -8.15
CA PHE A 150 9.64 -12.58 -8.13
C PHE A 150 10.88 -12.15 -8.94
N VAL A 151 11.99 -12.88 -8.83
CA VAL A 151 13.20 -12.56 -9.61
C VAL A 151 13.04 -12.94 -11.08
N ALA A 152 12.23 -13.95 -11.40
CA ALA A 152 11.90 -14.27 -12.78
C ALA A 152 11.02 -13.18 -13.42
N ALA A 153 10.14 -12.55 -12.66
CA ALA A 153 9.23 -11.51 -13.12
C ALA A 153 9.88 -10.12 -13.18
N SER A 154 10.72 -9.80 -12.20
CA SER A 154 11.16 -8.42 -11.91
C SER A 154 12.67 -8.28 -11.71
N GLY A 155 13.45 -9.34 -11.91
CA GLY A 155 14.89 -9.33 -11.65
C GLY A 155 15.23 -9.26 -10.16
N ASP A 156 16.52 -9.19 -9.85
CA ASP A 156 17.01 -9.27 -8.47
C ASP A 156 16.46 -8.15 -7.56
N ILE A 157 16.11 -6.99 -8.14
CA ILE A 157 15.63 -5.83 -7.40
C ILE A 157 14.35 -6.12 -6.60
N ALA A 158 13.55 -7.10 -7.05
CA ALA A 158 12.39 -7.59 -6.33
C ALA A 158 12.74 -8.05 -4.90
N MET A 159 13.98 -8.50 -4.66
CA MET A 159 14.45 -8.95 -3.35
C MET A 159 14.99 -7.81 -2.46
N GLY A 160 14.93 -6.57 -2.93
CA GLY A 160 15.30 -5.38 -2.15
C GLY A 160 14.32 -5.11 -1.00
N TYR A 161 14.83 -4.62 0.13
CA TYR A 161 14.02 -4.11 1.23
C TYR A 161 14.63 -2.84 1.85
N TRP A 162 13.79 -2.06 2.52
CA TRP A 162 14.19 -0.93 3.38
C TRP A 162 13.88 -1.22 4.85
N ASP A 163 14.58 -0.55 5.76
CA ASP A 163 14.41 -0.72 7.21
C ASP A 163 14.16 0.60 7.95
N ASP A 164 14.24 0.59 9.28
CA ASP A 164 13.93 1.76 10.10
C ASP A 164 14.96 2.89 10.01
N GLU A 165 16.15 2.64 9.45
CA GLU A 165 17.10 3.70 9.13
C GLU A 165 16.62 4.54 7.93
N ASP A 166 15.90 3.90 7.00
CA ASP A 166 15.38 4.52 5.78
C ASP A 166 13.97 5.08 5.96
N LEU A 167 13.12 4.33 6.68
CA LEU A 167 11.69 4.56 6.87
C LEU A 167 11.30 4.65 8.37
N PRO A 168 11.95 5.51 9.18
CA PRO A 168 11.73 5.55 10.63
C PRO A 168 10.28 5.84 11.02
N PHE A 169 9.58 6.67 10.24
CA PHE A 169 8.17 7.00 10.46
C PHE A 169 7.28 5.76 10.34
N TYR A 170 7.39 4.98 9.25
CA TYR A 170 6.56 3.78 9.04
C TYR A 170 6.83 2.71 10.09
N TYR A 171 8.08 2.50 10.48
CA TYR A 171 8.41 1.58 11.57
C TYR A 171 7.84 2.07 12.91
N SER A 172 7.86 3.37 13.19
CA SER A 172 7.23 3.94 14.37
C SER A 172 5.70 3.79 14.34
N LEU A 173 5.07 3.99 13.18
CA LEU A 173 3.63 3.79 12.98
C LEU A 173 3.23 2.35 13.30
N ALA A 174 3.90 1.36 12.71
CA ALA A 174 3.65 -0.07 12.92
C ALA A 174 3.91 -0.54 14.38
N LYS A 175 4.82 0.14 15.10
CA LYS A 175 5.09 -0.15 16.52
C LYS A 175 4.04 0.46 17.44
N ASN A 176 3.49 1.62 17.11
CA ASN A 176 2.58 2.35 17.99
C ASN A 176 1.11 1.97 17.80
N PHE A 177 0.72 1.49 16.63
CA PHE A 177 -0.66 1.16 16.30
C PHE A 177 -0.81 -0.31 15.89
N THR A 178 -1.99 -0.71 15.40
CA THR A 178 -2.24 -2.12 15.04
C THR A 178 -1.81 -2.40 13.60
N LEU A 179 -0.83 -3.27 13.42
CA LEU A 179 -0.29 -3.74 12.14
C LEU A 179 -1.10 -4.94 11.61
N ALA A 180 -1.32 -5.00 10.29
CA ALA A 180 -1.88 -6.18 9.64
C ALA A 180 -0.76 -7.10 9.10
N ASN A 181 -0.72 -8.35 9.55
CA ASN A 181 0.16 -9.37 8.95
C ASN A 181 -0.41 -9.96 7.66
N ARG A 182 -1.69 -9.74 7.38
CA ARG A 182 -2.47 -10.43 6.34
C ARG A 182 -3.37 -9.47 5.56
N TRP A 183 -2.85 -8.27 5.25
CA TRP A 183 -3.47 -7.38 4.28
C TRP A 183 -2.91 -7.68 2.89
N PHE A 184 -3.77 -8.11 1.98
CA PHE A 184 -3.42 -8.45 0.60
C PHE A 184 -4.01 -7.41 -0.35
N SER A 185 -3.37 -7.21 -1.51
CA SER A 185 -4.06 -6.48 -2.58
C SER A 185 -5.30 -7.26 -3.04
N SER A 186 -6.39 -6.57 -3.37
CA SER A 186 -7.69 -7.20 -3.64
C SER A 186 -7.69 -8.16 -4.83
N ALA A 187 -6.73 -8.01 -5.75
CA ALA A 187 -6.46 -8.91 -6.85
C ALA A 187 -4.97 -8.88 -7.25
N PRO A 188 -4.46 -9.94 -7.92
CA PRO A 188 -3.11 -9.96 -8.50
C PRO A 188 -3.02 -9.11 -9.77
N CYS A 189 -3.30 -7.81 -9.62
CA CYS A 189 -3.36 -6.79 -10.67
C CYS A 189 -2.53 -5.57 -10.30
N GLN A 190 -2.39 -4.64 -11.24
CA GLN A 190 -1.80 -3.32 -11.03
C GLN A 190 -2.69 -2.37 -10.19
N THR A 191 -2.23 -1.14 -10.00
CA THR A 191 -2.85 -0.06 -9.23
C THR A 191 -4.34 0.14 -9.49
N TYR A 192 -4.72 0.48 -10.73
CA TYR A 192 -6.08 1.00 -10.99
C TYR A 192 -7.17 -0.04 -10.66
N PRO A 193 -7.01 -1.33 -11.00
CA PRO A 193 -7.89 -2.38 -10.49
C PRO A 193 -8.03 -2.41 -8.97
N ASN A 194 -6.92 -2.32 -8.22
CA ASN A 194 -6.93 -2.39 -6.75
C ASN A 194 -7.56 -1.14 -6.11
N ARG A 195 -7.30 0.07 -6.65
CA ARG A 195 -8.01 1.30 -6.26
C ARG A 195 -9.51 1.22 -6.60
N ARG A 196 -9.91 0.57 -7.69
CA ARG A 196 -11.33 0.31 -8.01
C ARG A 196 -11.98 -0.64 -7.01
N PHE A 197 -11.26 -1.67 -6.55
CA PHE A 197 -11.74 -2.52 -5.44
C PHE A 197 -12.00 -1.72 -4.16
N LEU A 198 -11.13 -0.77 -3.81
CA LEU A 198 -11.34 0.11 -2.65
C LEU A 198 -12.63 0.96 -2.76
N MET A 199 -13.04 1.32 -3.98
CA MET A 199 -14.19 2.23 -4.20
C MET A 199 -15.50 1.52 -4.55
N ALA A 200 -15.44 0.33 -5.16
CA ALA A 200 -16.59 -0.34 -5.75
C ALA A 200 -16.69 -1.84 -5.39
N GLY A 201 -15.75 -2.38 -4.61
CA GLY A 201 -15.71 -3.82 -4.29
C GLY A 201 -15.34 -4.72 -5.48
N THR A 202 -15.06 -4.16 -6.65
CA THR A 202 -14.73 -4.87 -7.90
C THR A 202 -13.84 -4.02 -8.79
N ALA A 203 -12.99 -4.66 -9.59
CA ALA A 203 -12.27 -4.01 -10.70
C ALA A 203 -13.09 -4.00 -12.01
N TYR A 204 -14.27 -4.67 -12.00
CA TYR A 204 -15.24 -4.73 -13.10
C TYR A 204 -14.62 -5.04 -14.48
N GLY A 205 -13.64 -5.96 -14.48
CA GLY A 205 -12.97 -6.46 -15.66
C GLY A 205 -11.57 -5.90 -15.88
N LEU A 206 -11.16 -4.84 -15.18
CA LEU A 206 -9.83 -4.24 -15.34
C LEU A 206 -8.73 -5.10 -14.67
N VAL A 207 -7.60 -5.27 -15.37
CA VAL A 207 -6.40 -5.95 -14.84
C VAL A 207 -5.14 -5.09 -14.86
N SER A 208 -5.18 -3.96 -15.57
CA SER A 208 -4.03 -3.09 -15.80
C SER A 208 -4.31 -1.62 -15.47
N SER A 209 -3.26 -0.83 -15.26
CA SER A 209 -3.33 0.62 -14.99
C SER A 209 -3.52 1.43 -16.29
N VAL A 210 -4.54 1.09 -17.07
CA VAL A 210 -4.92 1.86 -18.25
C VAL A 210 -5.86 2.98 -17.81
N LEU A 211 -5.53 4.23 -18.17
CA LEU A 211 -6.37 5.38 -17.85
C LEU A 211 -7.80 5.16 -18.35
N PRO A 212 -8.81 5.44 -17.52
CA PRO A 212 -10.19 5.30 -17.94
C PRO A 212 -10.49 6.31 -19.06
N GLY A 213 -11.19 5.85 -20.09
CA GLY A 213 -11.79 6.77 -21.05
C GLY A 213 -12.87 7.62 -20.38
N VAL A 214 -13.16 8.81 -20.91
CA VAL A 214 -14.24 9.68 -20.39
C VAL A 214 -15.62 9.01 -20.39
N ASN A 215 -15.79 7.95 -21.19
CA ASN A 215 -17.00 7.15 -21.32
C ASN A 215 -16.87 5.74 -20.70
N ASP A 216 -15.85 5.51 -19.85
CA ASP A 216 -15.73 4.25 -19.10
C ASP A 216 -17.01 4.01 -18.28
N PRO A 217 -17.68 2.85 -18.44
CA PRO A 217 -18.95 2.61 -17.78
C PRO A 217 -18.81 2.56 -16.25
N PRO A 218 -19.83 3.00 -15.50
CA PRO A 218 -19.83 2.86 -14.05
C PRO A 218 -19.87 1.37 -13.65
N PRO A 219 -19.36 1.02 -12.45
CA PRO A 219 -19.50 -0.33 -11.93
C PRO A 219 -20.99 -0.70 -11.78
N PRO A 220 -21.40 -1.94 -12.12
CA PRO A 220 -22.82 -2.32 -12.20
C PRO A 220 -23.62 -2.12 -10.91
N ASN A 221 -22.98 -2.31 -9.75
CA ASN A 221 -23.63 -2.19 -8.44
C ASN A 221 -23.30 -0.85 -7.75
N GLY A 222 -22.75 0.11 -8.49
CA GLY A 222 -22.35 1.42 -7.98
C GLY A 222 -21.08 1.39 -7.13
N THR A 223 -20.87 2.47 -6.39
CA THR A 223 -19.69 2.73 -5.55
C THR A 223 -20.07 3.02 -4.11
N ILE A 224 -19.08 3.03 -3.22
CA ILE A 224 -19.29 3.40 -1.83
C ILE A 224 -19.79 4.83 -1.69
N PHE A 225 -19.38 5.72 -2.61
CA PHE A 225 -19.84 7.10 -2.66
C PHE A 225 -21.34 7.21 -2.96
N ASP A 226 -21.87 6.35 -3.83
CA ASP A 226 -23.32 6.30 -4.08
C ASP A 226 -24.08 5.89 -2.81
N ARG A 227 -23.52 4.95 -2.04
CA ARG A 227 -24.10 4.51 -0.76
C ARG A 227 -24.05 5.63 0.28
N LEU A 228 -22.94 6.36 0.37
CA LEU A 228 -22.80 7.50 1.30
C LEU A 228 -23.78 8.62 0.93
N ASN A 229 -23.88 8.97 -0.36
CA ASN A 229 -24.78 10.00 -0.87
C ASN A 229 -26.25 9.68 -0.62
N ALA A 230 -26.67 8.43 -0.87
CA ALA A 230 -28.05 7.99 -0.67
C ALA A 230 -28.54 8.16 0.78
N HIS A 231 -27.61 8.21 1.74
CA HIS A 231 -27.89 8.33 3.16
C HIS A 231 -27.40 9.65 3.79
N GLY A 232 -26.97 10.61 2.98
CA GLY A 232 -26.52 11.92 3.47
C GLY A 232 -25.27 11.87 4.37
N ILE A 233 -24.44 10.83 4.21
CA ILE A 233 -23.20 10.67 4.97
C ILE A 233 -22.10 11.47 4.25
N SER A 234 -21.51 12.42 4.97
CA SER A 234 -20.53 13.33 4.38
C SER A 234 -19.25 12.59 4.00
N TRP A 235 -18.74 12.87 2.82
CA TRP A 235 -17.44 12.36 2.39
C TRP A 235 -16.71 13.38 1.54
N LYS A 236 -15.38 13.25 1.47
CA LYS A 236 -14.55 14.08 0.60
C LYS A 236 -13.33 13.31 0.13
N ASN A 237 -12.92 13.56 -1.11
CA ASN A 237 -11.62 13.16 -1.64
C ASN A 237 -10.70 14.40 -1.66
N TYR A 238 -9.72 14.39 -0.76
CA TYR A 238 -8.66 15.38 -0.70
C TYR A 238 -7.49 14.90 -1.56
N PHE A 239 -7.01 15.72 -2.48
CA PHE A 239 -5.98 15.31 -3.43
C PHE A 239 -4.88 16.36 -3.60
N THR A 240 -3.67 15.92 -3.89
CA THR A 240 -2.53 16.81 -4.12
C THR A 240 -2.51 17.31 -5.56
N ASP A 241 -2.55 16.40 -6.54
CA ASP A 241 -2.58 16.71 -7.97
C ASP A 241 -3.82 16.14 -8.67
N LEU A 242 -4.09 14.84 -8.54
CA LEU A 242 -5.26 14.18 -9.12
C LEU A 242 -6.06 13.39 -8.07
N PRO A 243 -7.40 13.49 -8.09
CA PRO A 243 -8.23 12.68 -7.23
C PRO A 243 -8.34 11.25 -7.77
N GLN A 244 -8.02 10.25 -6.94
CA GLN A 244 -8.14 8.83 -7.29
C GLN A 244 -9.58 8.43 -7.65
N THR A 245 -10.57 9.18 -7.17
CA THR A 245 -11.98 8.98 -7.54
C THR A 245 -12.25 9.13 -9.04
N PHE A 246 -11.37 9.80 -9.80
CA PHE A 246 -11.45 9.87 -11.26
C PHE A 246 -11.13 8.54 -11.97
N LEU A 247 -10.58 7.54 -11.27
CA LEU A 247 -10.45 6.18 -11.81
C LEU A 247 -11.81 5.54 -12.10
N ILE A 248 -12.89 6.08 -11.53
CA ILE A 248 -14.28 5.78 -11.90
C ILE A 248 -14.94 7.11 -12.34
N PRO A 249 -14.92 7.47 -13.64
CA PRO A 249 -15.30 8.80 -14.11
C PRO A 249 -16.68 9.28 -13.67
N SER A 250 -17.64 8.37 -13.45
CA SER A 250 -18.97 8.71 -12.94
C SER A 250 -18.94 9.31 -11.52
N VAL A 251 -18.01 8.88 -10.66
CA VAL A 251 -17.85 9.41 -9.30
C VAL A 251 -17.44 10.87 -9.38
N GLY A 252 -16.40 11.19 -10.15
CA GLY A 252 -15.92 12.56 -10.32
C GLY A 252 -16.98 13.50 -10.89
N LYS A 253 -17.70 13.06 -11.93
CA LYS A 253 -18.74 13.86 -12.60
C LYS A 253 -19.94 14.14 -11.69
N SER A 254 -20.37 13.16 -10.90
CA SER A 254 -21.57 13.28 -10.06
C SER A 254 -21.29 13.97 -8.72
N ASN A 255 -20.03 14.14 -8.31
CA ASN A 255 -19.67 14.62 -6.98
C ASN A 255 -18.63 15.76 -6.97
N PRO A 256 -18.78 16.81 -7.81
CA PRO A 256 -17.76 17.85 -7.92
C PRO A 256 -17.52 18.62 -6.61
N THR A 257 -18.52 18.69 -5.73
CA THR A 257 -18.43 19.35 -4.41
C THR A 257 -17.70 18.55 -3.36
N ASN A 258 -17.44 17.26 -3.62
CA ASN A 258 -16.76 16.34 -2.70
C ASN A 258 -15.27 16.21 -3.03
N LEU A 259 -14.76 16.98 -3.97
CA LEU A 259 -13.35 17.02 -4.35
C LEU A 259 -12.72 18.29 -3.78
N ALA A 260 -11.58 18.15 -3.12
CA ALA A 260 -10.88 19.31 -2.57
C ALA A 260 -9.36 19.17 -2.65
N PRO A 261 -8.61 20.27 -2.81
CA PRO A 261 -7.16 20.24 -2.68
C PRO A 261 -6.73 19.82 -1.29
N ILE A 262 -5.57 19.16 -1.19
CA ILE A 262 -5.00 18.62 0.05
C ILE A 262 -4.85 19.66 1.17
N ALA A 263 -4.64 20.94 0.84
CA ALA A 263 -4.61 22.02 1.83
C ALA A 263 -5.90 22.11 2.68
N THR A 264 -7.04 21.74 2.09
CA THR A 264 -8.33 21.66 2.77
C THR A 264 -8.35 20.55 3.81
N PHE A 265 -7.66 19.43 3.58
CA PHE A 265 -7.56 18.33 4.55
C PHE A 265 -6.90 18.80 5.84
N PHE A 266 -5.76 19.49 5.71
CA PHE A 266 -5.05 20.02 6.87
C PHE A 266 -5.87 21.08 7.63
N THR A 267 -6.64 21.87 6.90
CA THR A 267 -7.57 22.85 7.50
C THR A 267 -8.71 22.14 8.25
N ASP A 268 -9.36 21.15 7.63
CA ASP A 268 -10.45 20.38 8.23
C ASP A 268 -9.96 19.58 9.45
N CYS A 269 -8.73 19.04 9.42
CA CYS A 269 -8.08 18.44 10.59
C CYS A 269 -7.89 19.48 11.71
N ALA A 270 -7.29 20.63 11.42
CA ALA A 270 -7.00 21.67 12.41
C ALA A 270 -8.27 22.23 13.08
N LEU A 271 -9.38 22.28 12.32
CA LEU A 271 -10.68 22.75 12.81
C LEU A 271 -11.52 21.63 13.47
N GLY A 272 -11.15 20.37 13.31
CA GLY A 272 -11.94 19.22 13.77
C GLY A 272 -13.24 19.02 12.97
N THR A 273 -13.25 19.44 11.71
CA THR A 273 -14.41 19.45 10.81
C THR A 273 -14.29 18.43 9.67
N LEU A 274 -13.51 17.36 9.88
CA LEU A 274 -13.40 16.26 8.92
C LEU A 274 -14.80 15.71 8.55
N PRO A 275 -15.03 15.29 7.30
CA PRO A 275 -16.25 14.58 6.93
C PRO A 275 -16.25 13.18 7.58
N ALA A 276 -17.37 12.46 7.44
CA ALA A 276 -17.49 11.11 7.98
C ALA A 276 -16.51 10.13 7.30
N VAL A 277 -16.29 10.28 5.99
CA VAL A 277 -15.30 9.49 5.22
C VAL A 277 -14.39 10.41 4.40
N SER A 278 -13.08 10.28 4.59
CA SER A 278 -12.06 11.08 3.91
C SER A 278 -11.11 10.19 3.13
N PHE A 279 -11.07 10.34 1.81
CA PHE A 279 -10.01 9.78 0.97
C PHE A 279 -8.91 10.83 0.82
N VAL A 280 -7.66 10.45 1.06
CA VAL A 280 -6.50 11.35 0.99
C VAL A 280 -5.52 10.81 -0.02
N ASP A 281 -5.24 11.62 -1.05
CA ASP A 281 -4.41 11.21 -2.17
C ASP A 281 -3.06 11.94 -2.15
N PRO A 282 -1.95 11.19 -2.30
CA PRO A 282 -0.62 11.77 -2.47
C PRO A 282 -0.49 12.54 -3.79
N ASP A 283 0.70 13.09 -4.01
CA ASP A 283 1.13 13.58 -5.32
C ASP A 283 1.54 12.38 -6.19
N PHE A 284 0.80 12.13 -7.27
CA PHE A 284 1.10 11.08 -8.25
C PHE A 284 2.17 11.49 -9.27
N GLY A 285 2.73 12.71 -9.16
CA GLY A 285 3.72 13.25 -10.10
C GLY A 285 3.13 13.58 -11.48
N LEU A 286 1.80 13.65 -11.61
CA LEU A 286 1.11 13.86 -12.88
C LEU A 286 0.99 15.34 -13.24
N ALA A 287 1.08 16.25 -12.26
CA ALA A 287 1.14 17.68 -12.52
C ALA A 287 2.36 18.08 -13.37
N ASP A 288 3.50 17.38 -13.23
CA ASP A 288 4.69 17.61 -14.05
C ASP A 288 4.53 17.09 -15.50
N VAL A 289 3.59 16.17 -15.72
CA VAL A 289 3.23 15.60 -17.04
C VAL A 289 2.13 16.43 -17.72
N ILE A 290 1.21 17.02 -16.95
CA ILE A 290 0.02 17.73 -17.46
C ILE A 290 0.23 19.26 -17.47
N GLY A 291 1.14 19.79 -16.66
CA GLY A 291 1.18 21.22 -16.30
C GLY A 291 2.39 22.04 -16.69
N GLY A 292 3.42 21.51 -17.38
CA GLY A 292 4.64 22.32 -17.57
C GLY A 292 5.63 21.95 -18.67
N LEU A 293 5.50 20.81 -19.35
CA LEU A 293 6.42 20.43 -20.43
C LEU A 293 5.70 20.40 -21.78
N PRO A 294 6.34 20.88 -22.87
CA PRO A 294 5.79 20.73 -24.21
C PRO A 294 5.49 19.25 -24.50
N PRO A 295 4.37 18.92 -25.17
CA PRO A 295 4.07 17.56 -25.56
C PRO A 295 5.27 16.90 -26.27
N GLY A 296 5.74 15.76 -25.76
CA GLY A 296 6.80 14.97 -26.38
C GLY A 296 8.22 15.18 -25.84
N GLN A 297 8.45 15.98 -24.79
CA GLN A 297 9.73 15.96 -24.06
C GLN A 297 9.71 14.96 -22.89
N PRO A 298 10.77 14.14 -22.71
CA PRO A 298 10.89 13.29 -21.53
C PRO A 298 11.03 14.16 -20.28
N VAL A 299 10.22 13.88 -19.26
CA VAL A 299 10.34 14.50 -17.94
C VAL A 299 11.68 14.05 -17.33
N PRO A 300 12.54 14.96 -16.86
CA PRO A 300 13.79 14.58 -16.21
C PRO A 300 13.55 13.58 -15.07
N GLU A 301 14.43 12.59 -14.93
CA GLU A 301 14.34 11.52 -13.91
C GLU A 301 14.24 12.08 -12.48
N ASN A 302 15.02 13.11 -12.18
CA ASN A 302 15.00 13.81 -10.90
C ASN A 302 13.70 14.58 -10.61
N VAL A 303 12.84 14.80 -11.63
CA VAL A 303 11.50 15.40 -11.49
C VAL A 303 10.48 14.29 -11.27
N ARG A 304 10.53 13.21 -12.07
CA ARG A 304 9.67 12.02 -11.88
C ARG A 304 9.86 11.35 -10.51
N ALA A 305 11.04 11.50 -9.91
CA ALA A 305 11.34 10.98 -8.59
C ALA A 305 10.69 11.77 -7.43
N GLN A 306 9.98 12.87 -7.70
CA GLN A 306 9.47 13.82 -6.69
C GLN A 306 8.02 13.61 -6.26
N GLY A 307 7.30 12.68 -6.88
CA GLY A 307 5.99 12.28 -6.37
C GLY A 307 6.08 11.78 -4.92
N SER A 308 4.93 11.68 -4.28
CA SER A 308 4.81 11.25 -2.89
C SER A 308 3.89 10.05 -2.70
N ASP A 309 3.51 9.39 -3.79
CA ASP A 309 2.76 8.13 -3.74
C ASP A 309 3.69 6.93 -3.50
N GLU A 310 4.99 7.08 -3.78
CA GLU A 310 6.06 6.07 -3.75
C GLU A 310 6.03 5.05 -4.90
N GLU A 311 5.33 5.35 -6.00
CA GLU A 311 5.47 4.59 -7.25
C GLU A 311 6.89 4.75 -7.82
N ASN A 312 7.49 3.69 -8.36
CA ASN A 312 8.77 3.77 -9.06
C ASN A 312 8.73 4.84 -10.19
N PRO A 313 9.76 5.70 -10.36
CA PRO A 313 11.08 5.71 -9.71
C PRO A 313 11.18 6.68 -8.50
N GLN A 314 10.11 6.88 -7.73
CA GLN A 314 10.09 7.90 -6.69
C GLN A 314 10.97 7.60 -5.49
N ASN A 315 11.32 8.67 -4.76
CA ASN A 315 12.03 8.60 -3.50
C ASN A 315 11.06 8.26 -2.36
N ILE A 316 11.23 7.10 -1.74
CA ILE A 316 10.37 6.61 -0.65
C ILE A 316 10.33 7.52 0.57
N ARG A 317 11.32 8.42 0.76
CA ARG A 317 11.28 9.37 1.88
C ARG A 317 10.28 10.49 1.65
N LEU A 318 9.90 10.80 0.40
CA LEU A 318 8.89 11.81 0.09
C LEU A 318 7.49 11.31 0.46
N GLY A 319 7.15 10.06 0.11
CA GLY A 319 5.88 9.47 0.55
C GLY A 319 5.82 9.22 2.05
N ALA A 320 6.92 8.82 2.68
CA ALA A 320 7.02 8.76 4.14
C ALA A 320 6.80 10.12 4.79
N ALA A 321 7.33 11.20 4.20
CA ALA A 321 7.10 12.57 4.65
C ALA A 321 5.63 12.99 4.50
N PHE A 322 5.01 12.69 3.35
CA PHE A 322 3.61 12.96 3.09
C PHE A 322 2.68 12.19 4.05
N SER A 323 2.87 10.88 4.17
CA SER A 323 2.13 10.02 5.10
C SER A 323 2.27 10.50 6.55
N GLY A 324 3.49 10.92 6.92
CA GLY A 324 3.77 11.54 8.20
C GLY A 324 3.00 12.83 8.43
N ALA A 325 2.94 13.71 7.44
CA ALA A 325 2.16 14.94 7.53
C ALA A 325 0.67 14.67 7.69
N VAL A 326 0.11 13.77 6.90
CA VAL A 326 -1.31 13.41 6.95
C VAL A 326 -1.67 12.83 8.32
N LEU A 327 -0.94 11.83 8.80
CA LEU A 327 -1.23 11.23 10.10
C LEU A 327 -1.00 12.22 11.24
N ASN A 328 0.07 13.01 11.22
CA ASN A 328 0.28 14.01 12.28
C ASN A 328 -0.84 15.05 12.32
N ALA A 329 -1.40 15.45 11.17
CA ALA A 329 -2.57 16.33 11.14
C ALA A 329 -3.82 15.68 11.77
N VAL A 330 -4.02 14.39 11.54
CA VAL A 330 -5.10 13.61 12.19
C VAL A 330 -4.87 13.50 13.69
N LEU A 331 -3.65 13.18 14.13
CA LEU A 331 -3.29 13.06 15.54
C LEU A 331 -3.45 14.40 16.30
N ASP A 332 -3.08 15.52 15.66
CA ASP A 332 -3.22 16.87 16.21
C ASP A 332 -4.67 17.40 16.17
N SER A 333 -5.59 16.72 15.47
CA SER A 333 -6.96 17.20 15.27
C SER A 333 -7.80 17.10 16.54
N PRO A 334 -8.67 18.09 16.84
CA PRO A 334 -9.71 17.95 17.85
C PRO A 334 -10.65 16.74 17.62
N ALA A 335 -10.72 16.23 16.38
CA ALA A 335 -11.50 15.07 16.02
C ALA A 335 -10.84 13.72 16.39
N TRP A 336 -9.52 13.69 16.67
CA TRP A 336 -8.76 12.47 16.95
C TRP A 336 -9.47 11.45 17.89
N PRO A 337 -10.10 11.86 19.01
CA PRO A 337 -10.83 10.95 19.90
C PRO A 337 -11.90 10.07 19.24
N ARG A 338 -12.37 10.45 18.04
CA ARG A 338 -13.43 9.78 17.26
C ARG A 338 -12.99 9.48 15.83
N THR A 339 -11.68 9.40 15.58
CA THR A 339 -11.13 9.15 14.24
C THR A 339 -10.50 7.77 14.13
N LEU A 340 -10.68 7.15 12.97
CA LEU A 340 -9.96 5.96 12.52
C LEU A 340 -9.20 6.31 11.25
N PHE A 341 -7.87 6.20 11.31
CA PHE A 341 -6.97 6.41 10.18
C PHE A 341 -6.46 5.06 9.67
N ILE A 342 -6.51 4.85 8.35
CA ILE A 342 -6.08 3.63 7.68
C ILE A 342 -4.99 4.02 6.69
N TRP A 343 -3.78 3.50 6.90
CA TRP A 343 -2.67 3.64 5.98
C TRP A 343 -2.27 2.29 5.44
N PHE A 344 -2.19 2.19 4.11
CA PHE A 344 -1.93 0.94 3.40
C PHE A 344 -1.50 1.22 1.95
N TYR A 345 -1.11 0.17 1.21
CA TYR A 345 -0.77 0.27 -0.22
C TYR A 345 -1.83 -0.40 -1.07
N ASP A 346 -1.87 -0.02 -2.34
CA ASP A 346 -2.74 -0.58 -3.37
C ASP A 346 -2.26 -1.97 -3.86
N GLU A 347 -0.96 -2.14 -4.09
CA GLU A 347 -0.33 -3.38 -4.53
C GLU A 347 1.18 -3.39 -4.21
N HIS A 348 1.85 -4.47 -4.61
CA HIS A 348 3.19 -4.87 -4.15
C HIS A 348 4.37 -4.28 -4.93
N GLY A 349 4.15 -3.65 -6.09
CA GLY A 349 5.19 -3.04 -6.93
C GLY A 349 6.11 -4.05 -7.62
N GLY A 350 5.81 -5.35 -7.54
CA GLY A 350 6.72 -6.42 -7.95
C GLY A 350 7.79 -6.77 -6.91
N TYR A 351 7.78 -6.13 -5.74
CA TYR A 351 8.68 -6.49 -4.63
C TYR A 351 8.25 -7.79 -3.94
N TYR A 352 9.24 -8.54 -3.47
CA TYR A 352 9.09 -9.84 -2.84
C TYR A 352 8.20 -9.78 -1.59
N ASP A 353 7.29 -10.73 -1.46
CA ASP A 353 6.65 -11.11 -0.21
C ASP A 353 6.61 -12.62 -0.09
N HIS A 354 6.90 -13.13 1.10
CA HIS A 354 7.00 -14.58 1.31
C HIS A 354 5.65 -15.29 1.53
N VAL A 355 4.55 -14.56 1.75
CA VAL A 355 3.27 -15.17 2.14
C VAL A 355 2.38 -15.38 0.93
N PRO A 356 1.97 -16.63 0.64
CA PRO A 356 1.07 -16.90 -0.47
C PRO A 356 -0.31 -16.26 -0.25
N PRO A 357 -0.86 -15.56 -1.25
CA PRO A 357 -2.21 -15.02 -1.18
C PRO A 357 -3.25 -16.16 -1.05
N PRO A 358 -4.21 -16.05 -0.12
CA PRO A 358 -5.27 -17.05 0.01
C PRO A 358 -6.29 -16.90 -1.13
N ALA A 359 -7.16 -17.91 -1.26
CA ALA A 359 -8.33 -17.83 -2.12
C ALA A 359 -9.26 -16.69 -1.66
N ALA A 360 -9.96 -16.09 -2.63
CA ALA A 360 -10.80 -14.92 -2.42
C ALA A 360 -12.19 -15.12 -3.04
N ILE A 361 -13.23 -14.55 -2.43
CA ILE A 361 -14.63 -14.65 -2.91
C ILE A 361 -14.82 -13.74 -4.13
N ALA A 362 -14.97 -14.28 -5.34
CA ALA A 362 -15.17 -13.45 -6.55
C ALA A 362 -16.22 -12.33 -6.30
N PRO A 363 -15.91 -11.07 -6.65
CA PRO A 363 -16.79 -9.95 -6.31
C PRO A 363 -18.15 -10.06 -7.01
N ASP A 364 -18.15 -10.51 -8.26
CA ASP A 364 -19.32 -10.60 -9.12
C ASP A 364 -19.06 -11.63 -10.24
N LYS A 365 -19.91 -11.63 -11.28
CA LYS A 365 -19.79 -12.52 -12.45
C LYS A 365 -18.92 -11.95 -13.58
N ILE A 366 -18.39 -10.74 -13.43
CA ILE A 366 -17.54 -10.06 -14.41
C ILE A 366 -16.13 -10.61 -14.25
N LYS A 367 -15.66 -11.27 -15.31
CA LYS A 367 -14.31 -11.81 -15.37
C LYS A 367 -13.31 -10.71 -15.72
N PRO A 368 -12.03 -10.85 -15.33
CA PRO A 368 -10.98 -9.99 -15.86
C PRO A 368 -10.97 -10.04 -17.40
N VAL A 369 -10.78 -8.88 -18.02
CA VAL A 369 -10.57 -8.73 -19.46
C VAL A 369 -9.09 -8.92 -19.72
N LEU A 370 -8.73 -10.13 -20.12
CA LEU A 370 -7.36 -10.54 -20.37
C LEU A 370 -7.03 -10.41 -21.86
N GLY A 371 -5.80 -10.01 -22.15
CA GLY A 371 -5.17 -10.16 -23.45
C GLY A 371 -5.07 -11.62 -23.89
N PRO A 372 -4.77 -11.86 -25.17
CA PRO A 372 -4.62 -13.22 -25.70
C PRO A 372 -3.55 -14.02 -24.96
N ASP A 373 -2.42 -13.36 -24.69
CA ASP A 373 -1.21 -13.96 -24.12
C ASP A 373 -1.14 -13.87 -22.59
N ASP A 374 -2.00 -13.07 -21.97
CA ASP A 374 -2.07 -12.94 -20.52
C ASP A 374 -2.32 -14.30 -19.85
N ILE A 375 -1.64 -14.51 -18.73
CA ILE A 375 -1.80 -15.66 -17.85
C ILE A 375 -3.26 -15.74 -17.42
N LYS A 376 -3.85 -16.93 -17.58
CA LYS A 376 -5.25 -17.15 -17.20
C LYS A 376 -5.39 -17.10 -15.68
N GLY A 377 -6.30 -16.25 -15.22
CA GLY A 377 -6.59 -16.05 -13.81
C GLY A 377 -7.95 -15.38 -13.61
N GLY A 378 -8.21 -14.96 -12.39
CA GLY A 378 -9.48 -14.39 -11.99
C GLY A 378 -9.40 -13.65 -10.67
N TYR A 379 -10.46 -12.93 -10.34
CA TYR A 379 -10.60 -12.28 -9.03
C TYR A 379 -10.93 -13.27 -7.89
N THR A 380 -10.59 -14.55 -8.02
CA THR A 380 -10.79 -15.59 -6.99
C THR A 380 -9.55 -15.83 -6.13
N ILE A 381 -8.51 -15.02 -6.29
CA ILE A 381 -7.31 -14.98 -5.48
C ILE A 381 -6.97 -13.52 -5.19
N TYR A 382 -6.39 -13.25 -4.03
CA TYR A 382 -5.81 -11.95 -3.73
C TYR A 382 -4.44 -11.79 -4.42
N GLY A 383 -3.89 -10.58 -4.47
CA GLY A 383 -2.48 -10.38 -4.81
C GLY A 383 -1.58 -10.50 -3.58
N PRO A 384 -0.26 -10.25 -3.71
CA PRO A 384 0.69 -10.32 -2.59
C PRO A 384 0.32 -9.38 -1.42
N ARG A 385 0.91 -9.61 -0.24
CA ARG A 385 0.67 -8.74 0.91
C ARG A 385 1.24 -7.35 0.69
N VAL A 386 0.53 -6.36 1.22
CA VAL A 386 0.92 -4.96 1.26
C VAL A 386 1.02 -4.47 2.72
N PRO A 387 1.84 -3.46 3.03
CA PRO A 387 1.84 -2.82 4.33
C PRO A 387 0.45 -2.26 4.66
N ALA A 388 -0.01 -2.46 5.89
CA ALA A 388 -1.23 -1.81 6.39
C ALA A 388 -1.21 -1.63 7.91
N VAL A 389 -1.56 -0.43 8.37
CA VAL A 389 -1.68 -0.07 9.79
C VAL A 389 -2.96 0.74 10.01
N VAL A 390 -3.72 0.39 11.06
CA VAL A 390 -4.89 1.17 11.50
C VAL A 390 -4.56 1.91 12.79
N ALA A 391 -4.65 3.24 12.74
CA ALA A 391 -4.40 4.15 13.85
C ALA A 391 -5.70 4.80 14.35
N SER A 392 -5.94 4.68 15.64
CA SER A 392 -7.11 5.23 16.34
C SER A 392 -6.80 5.30 17.83
N PRO A 393 -7.50 6.13 18.64
CA PRO A 393 -7.47 6.01 20.10
C PRO A 393 -7.83 4.60 20.59
N TYR A 394 -8.56 3.83 19.78
CA TYR A 394 -8.99 2.46 20.09
C TYR A 394 -8.04 1.38 19.55
N SER A 395 -6.95 1.73 18.85
CA SER A 395 -6.02 0.72 18.34
C SER A 395 -5.31 -0.02 19.48
N LYS A 396 -5.11 -1.32 19.29
CA LYS A 396 -4.37 -2.18 20.22
C LYS A 396 -2.88 -1.77 20.21
N PRO A 397 -2.28 -1.42 21.37
CA PRO A 397 -0.87 -1.02 21.42
C PRO A 397 0.04 -2.18 21.03
N HIS A 398 1.04 -1.92 20.17
CA HIS A 398 1.86 -2.97 19.56
C HIS A 398 1.01 -4.11 18.96
N GLY A 399 -0.20 -3.76 18.52
CA GLY A 399 -1.17 -4.71 18.00
C GLY A 399 -0.68 -5.31 16.71
N VAL A 400 -0.92 -6.60 16.54
CA VAL A 400 -0.78 -7.27 15.25
C VAL A 400 -1.99 -8.14 15.05
N THR A 401 -2.62 -8.04 13.88
CA THR A 401 -3.70 -8.93 13.47
C THR A 401 -3.24 -9.88 12.36
N ASN A 402 -3.74 -11.11 12.41
CA ASN A 402 -3.56 -12.14 11.38
C ASN A 402 -4.87 -12.43 10.62
N VAL A 403 -5.92 -11.63 10.85
CA VAL A 403 -7.15 -11.72 10.08
C VAL A 403 -6.87 -11.33 8.62
N VAL A 404 -7.45 -12.06 7.68
CA VAL A 404 -7.27 -11.78 6.25
C VAL A 404 -8.06 -10.54 5.87
N HIS A 405 -7.36 -9.53 5.38
CA HIS A 405 -7.93 -8.30 4.86
C HIS A 405 -7.47 -8.07 3.42
N ASP A 406 -8.32 -7.42 2.64
CA ASP A 406 -7.95 -6.71 1.42
C ASP A 406 -8.55 -5.30 1.41
N HIS A 407 -8.45 -4.54 0.32
CA HIS A 407 -8.98 -3.18 0.26
C HIS A 407 -10.50 -3.10 0.52
N THR A 408 -11.25 -4.17 0.24
CA THR A 408 -12.69 -4.21 0.53
C THR A 408 -13.01 -4.35 2.03
N SER A 409 -12.00 -4.61 2.87
CA SER A 409 -12.14 -4.52 4.34
C SER A 409 -12.44 -3.09 4.81
N VAL A 410 -11.95 -2.10 4.06
CA VAL A 410 -12.27 -0.68 4.30
C VAL A 410 -13.76 -0.43 4.02
N LEU A 411 -14.26 -0.98 2.90
CA LEU A 411 -15.68 -0.92 2.53
C LEU A 411 -16.55 -1.60 3.58
N ALA A 412 -16.21 -2.83 3.99
CA ALA A 412 -16.93 -3.56 5.02
C ALA A 412 -16.99 -2.80 6.36
N PHE A 413 -15.93 -2.05 6.72
CA PHE A 413 -15.94 -1.24 7.93
C PHE A 413 -16.82 0.01 7.80
N ILE A 414 -16.78 0.72 6.66
CA ILE A 414 -17.70 1.85 6.36
C ILE A 414 -19.15 1.35 6.39
N GLU A 415 -19.43 0.25 5.70
CA GLU A 415 -20.74 -0.40 5.68
C GLU A 415 -21.19 -0.80 7.07
N GLN A 416 -20.32 -1.39 7.89
CA GLN A 416 -20.66 -1.73 9.27
C GLN A 416 -20.93 -0.49 10.12
N LYS A 417 -20.13 0.56 9.96
CA LYS A 417 -20.28 1.80 10.74
C LYS A 417 -21.62 2.47 10.45
N TRP A 418 -22.09 2.54 9.20
CA TRP A 418 -23.36 3.22 8.86
C TRP A 418 -24.47 2.28 8.37
N ASN A 419 -24.33 0.98 8.59
CA ASN A 419 -25.24 -0.05 8.11
C ASN A 419 -25.57 0.05 6.61
N LEU A 420 -24.57 0.32 5.77
CA LEU A 420 -24.78 0.51 4.33
C LEU A 420 -24.88 -0.83 3.59
N PRO A 421 -25.64 -0.89 2.49
CA PRO A 421 -25.74 -2.09 1.68
C PRO A 421 -24.44 -2.29 0.88
N ALA A 422 -23.93 -3.52 0.90
CA ALA A 422 -22.71 -3.90 0.17
C ALA A 422 -22.90 -3.80 -1.35
N MET A 423 -21.83 -3.56 -2.10
CA MET A 423 -21.85 -3.44 -3.56
C MET A 423 -21.64 -4.79 -4.23
N THR A 424 -20.83 -5.67 -3.68
CA THR A 424 -20.42 -6.93 -4.31
C THR A 424 -20.51 -8.10 -3.32
N HIS A 425 -20.06 -9.29 -3.73
CA HIS A 425 -19.82 -10.37 -2.77
C HIS A 425 -18.53 -10.19 -1.98
N ARG A 426 -17.57 -9.42 -2.49
CA ARG A 426 -16.23 -9.28 -1.89
C ARG A 426 -16.30 -8.46 -0.61
N ASP A 427 -16.77 -7.23 -0.70
CA ASP A 427 -17.03 -6.33 0.44
C ASP A 427 -18.07 -6.91 1.41
N ALA A 428 -19.17 -7.49 0.92
CA ALA A 428 -20.22 -8.07 1.77
C ALA A 428 -19.71 -9.17 2.73
N ASN A 429 -18.61 -9.83 2.37
CA ASN A 429 -18.01 -10.94 3.13
C ASN A 429 -16.56 -10.65 3.56
N ALA A 430 -16.06 -9.43 3.37
CA ALA A 430 -14.74 -9.04 3.85
C ALA A 430 -14.75 -8.89 5.37
N ASN A 431 -13.62 -9.18 6.01
CA ASN A 431 -13.47 -8.89 7.44
C ASN A 431 -13.42 -7.37 7.61
N SER A 432 -14.30 -6.83 8.47
CA SER A 432 -14.20 -5.42 8.86
C SER A 432 -12.97 -5.18 9.74
N LEU A 433 -12.67 -3.91 9.99
CA LEU A 433 -11.46 -3.50 10.73
C LEU A 433 -11.61 -3.55 12.27
N LEU A 434 -12.63 -4.21 12.80
CA LEU A 434 -12.89 -4.25 14.25
C LEU A 434 -11.81 -5.00 15.02
N ASP A 435 -11.12 -5.95 14.40
CA ASP A 435 -10.02 -6.71 15.00
C ASP A 435 -8.77 -5.85 15.24
N PHE A 436 -8.66 -4.68 14.59
CA PHE A 436 -7.61 -3.70 14.87
C PHE A 436 -7.85 -2.94 16.19
N LEU A 437 -9.08 -2.95 16.70
CA LEU A 437 -9.56 -2.05 17.74
C LEU A 437 -9.94 -2.79 19.04
N ASP A 438 -9.82 -2.11 20.17
CA ASP A 438 -10.49 -2.44 21.43
C ASP A 438 -11.55 -1.37 21.71
N LEU A 439 -12.79 -1.63 21.29
CA LEU A 439 -13.89 -0.66 21.44
C LEU A 439 -14.45 -0.58 22.86
N SER A 440 -13.98 -1.42 23.80
CA SER A 440 -14.43 -1.36 25.19
C SER A 440 -13.85 -0.16 25.94
N LYS A 441 -12.70 0.35 25.49
CA LYS A 441 -12.03 1.52 26.06
C LYS A 441 -11.03 2.13 25.07
N PRO A 442 -10.91 3.46 24.97
CA PRO A 442 -9.77 4.04 24.28
C PRO A 442 -8.49 3.70 25.04
N ARG A 443 -7.42 3.40 24.31
CA ARG A 443 -6.07 3.23 24.88
C ARG A 443 -5.58 4.53 25.51
N SER A 444 -5.62 5.59 24.71
CA SER A 444 -5.19 6.94 25.07
C SER A 444 -5.87 7.92 24.13
N LEU A 445 -6.44 8.97 24.69
CA LEU A 445 -6.93 10.10 23.90
C LEU A 445 -5.77 11.02 23.50
N ASP A 446 -4.66 10.99 24.23
CA ASP A 446 -3.43 11.66 23.82
C ASP A 446 -2.72 10.83 22.76
N PRO A 447 -2.45 11.39 21.56
CA PRO A 447 -1.77 10.68 20.49
C PRO A 447 -0.32 10.36 20.86
N PRO A 448 0.23 9.20 20.43
CA PRO A 448 1.64 8.90 20.65
C PRO A 448 2.52 9.83 19.79
N THR A 449 3.72 10.12 20.28
CA THR A 449 4.75 10.76 19.44
C THR A 449 5.35 9.72 18.51
N LEU A 450 5.23 9.94 17.21
CA LEU A 450 5.86 9.10 16.18
C LEU A 450 7.26 9.63 15.83
N ALA A 451 8.13 8.73 15.37
CA ALA A 451 9.38 9.14 14.76
C ALA A 451 9.11 10.06 13.57
N LYS A 452 9.92 11.10 13.40
CA LYS A 452 9.83 11.95 12.21
C LYS A 452 10.23 11.13 10.97
N PRO A 453 9.63 11.42 9.81
CA PRO A 453 10.15 10.93 8.54
C PRO A 453 11.62 11.30 8.40
N ALA A 454 12.40 10.43 7.75
CA ALA A 454 13.79 10.74 7.42
C ALA A 454 13.83 11.99 6.53
N ASP A 455 14.88 12.80 6.67
CA ASP A 455 15.03 14.06 5.92
C ASP A 455 15.02 13.80 4.40
N PRO A 456 14.01 14.31 3.66
CA PRO A 456 13.91 14.10 2.22
C PRO A 456 15.01 14.85 1.45
N GLY A 457 15.53 15.96 1.98
CA GLY A 457 16.54 16.79 1.30
C GLY A 457 17.88 16.08 1.07
N LYS A 458 18.20 15.03 1.84
CA LYS A 458 19.41 14.23 1.67
C LYS A 458 19.34 13.21 0.52
N GLY A 459 18.20 13.08 -0.16
CA GLY A 459 18.03 12.14 -1.28
C GLY A 459 17.45 12.77 -2.55
N VAL A 460 16.79 13.93 -2.47
CA VAL A 460 16.20 14.61 -3.64
C VAL A 460 17.26 15.15 -4.62
N VAL A 461 18.42 15.59 -4.12
CA VAL A 461 19.50 16.18 -4.95
C VAL A 461 20.31 15.10 -5.69
N ASP A 462 20.24 13.84 -5.24
CA ASP A 462 21.12 12.75 -5.69
C ASP A 462 20.36 11.49 -6.17
N CYS A 463 19.04 11.56 -6.42
CA CYS A 463 18.32 10.41 -7.00
C CYS A 463 18.85 10.11 -8.40
N SER A 464 19.75 9.13 -8.46
CA SER A 464 20.30 8.54 -9.67
C SER A 464 20.02 7.04 -9.63
N THR A 465 19.31 6.54 -10.63
CA THR A 465 18.94 5.12 -10.80
C THR A 465 20.09 4.20 -11.23
N LYS A 466 21.35 4.68 -11.28
CA LYS A 466 22.48 3.85 -11.72
C LYS A 466 22.69 2.66 -10.78
N GLU A 467 22.64 1.48 -11.38
CA GLU A 467 22.40 0.17 -10.76
C GLU A 467 22.99 -0.05 -9.35
N PRO A 468 22.17 -0.42 -8.36
CA PRO A 468 22.66 -0.83 -7.05
C PRO A 468 23.43 -2.16 -7.14
N HIS A 469 24.67 -2.20 -6.62
CA HIS A 469 25.49 -3.42 -6.58
C HIS A 469 24.79 -4.59 -5.86
N ARG A 470 24.72 -5.76 -6.53
CA ARG A 470 23.93 -6.92 -6.10
C ARG A 470 24.82 -8.11 -5.68
N PRO A 471 24.74 -8.64 -4.44
CA PRO A 471 25.50 -9.82 -4.05
C PRO A 471 24.80 -11.11 -4.53
N VAL A 472 25.30 -11.72 -5.60
CA VAL A 472 24.88 -13.06 -6.05
C VAL A 472 25.47 -14.14 -5.13
N ILE A 473 24.64 -15.05 -4.60
CA ILE A 473 25.13 -16.24 -3.89
C ILE A 473 25.31 -17.36 -4.92
N ALA A 474 26.55 -17.56 -5.38
CA ALA A 474 26.89 -18.67 -6.27
C ALA A 474 26.82 -20.01 -5.51
N THR A 475 26.19 -21.02 -6.11
CA THR A 475 26.33 -22.41 -5.65
C THR A 475 27.72 -22.91 -6.00
N GLY A 476 28.51 -23.29 -4.99
CA GLY A 476 29.89 -23.75 -5.17
C GLY A 476 29.98 -24.94 -6.11
N GLN A 477 30.47 -24.73 -7.33
CA GLN A 477 30.97 -25.81 -8.17
C GLN A 477 32.32 -26.27 -7.62
N HIS A 478 32.43 -27.57 -7.37
CA HIS A 478 33.64 -28.25 -6.97
C HIS A 478 34.81 -27.86 -7.90
N LYS A 479 35.88 -27.31 -7.32
CA LYS A 479 37.14 -27.07 -8.03
C LYS A 479 37.81 -28.41 -8.30
N HIS A 480 37.72 -28.92 -9.53
CA HIS A 480 38.75 -29.83 -10.05
C HIS A 480 39.95 -28.98 -10.46
N GLY A 481 41.08 -29.22 -9.78
CA GLY A 481 42.33 -28.51 -10.02
C GLY A 481 43.01 -28.98 -11.30
N HIS A 482 43.46 -28.02 -12.11
CA HIS A 482 44.63 -28.17 -12.96
C HIS A 482 45.25 -26.78 -13.25
N HIS A 483 46.56 -26.70 -13.00
CA HIS A 483 47.51 -25.67 -13.40
C HIS A 483 48.83 -26.44 -13.64
N PRO A 484 49.85 -25.98 -14.40
CA PRO A 484 50.02 -24.70 -15.09
C PRO A 484 50.45 -24.84 -16.59
N ASP A 485 50.48 -23.78 -17.41
CA ASP A 485 51.73 -23.03 -17.68
C ASP A 485 51.54 -21.66 -18.40
N HIS A 486 52.57 -20.82 -18.24
CA HIS A 486 52.86 -19.41 -18.58
C HIS A 486 53.06 -19.05 -20.09
N PRO A 487 53.50 -17.82 -20.53
CA PRO A 487 53.34 -16.43 -20.04
C PRO A 487 53.15 -15.29 -21.12
N LYS A 488 52.71 -14.10 -20.63
CA LYS A 488 53.07 -12.67 -20.91
C LYS A 488 53.42 -12.14 -22.32
N HIS A 489 52.81 -10.99 -22.67
CA HIS A 489 53.49 -9.88 -23.37
C HIS A 489 52.97 -8.49 -22.94
N LYS A 490 53.92 -7.56 -22.71
CA LYS A 490 53.75 -6.11 -22.48
C LYS A 490 54.18 -5.36 -23.75
N HIS A 491 53.57 -4.22 -24.05
CA HIS A 491 54.24 -3.15 -24.82
C HIS A 491 53.88 -1.74 -24.33
N HIS A 492 54.92 -0.93 -24.13
CA HIS A 492 54.94 0.51 -23.93
C HIS A 492 55.21 1.23 -25.27
N HIS A 493 54.77 2.48 -25.40
CA HIS A 493 55.43 3.65 -26.07
C HIS A 493 54.38 4.78 -26.19
N HIS A 494 54.67 6.07 -26.33
CA HIS A 494 55.72 6.99 -25.86
C HIS A 494 55.13 8.41 -26.11
N ARG A 495 55.61 9.41 -25.37
CA ARG A 495 55.13 10.80 -25.32
C ARG A 495 55.95 11.69 -26.29
N LYS A 496 55.37 12.75 -26.87
CA LYS A 496 56.11 13.97 -27.24
C LYS A 496 55.26 15.24 -27.10
N HIS A 497 55.96 16.30 -26.68
CA HIS A 497 55.52 17.64 -26.28
C HIS A 497 55.48 18.65 -27.44
N GLY A 498 54.77 19.76 -27.24
CA GLY A 498 55.00 21.07 -27.87
C GLY A 498 54.26 22.15 -27.07
N GLY A 499 54.98 23.15 -26.56
CA GLY A 499 54.46 24.25 -25.73
C GLY A 499 54.36 25.59 -26.47
N GLY A 500 53.80 26.60 -25.79
CA GLY A 500 53.76 28.00 -26.19
C GLY A 500 53.09 28.87 -25.11
N ASP A 501 53.75 29.97 -24.75
CA ASP A 501 53.55 30.82 -23.56
C ASP A 501 52.44 31.90 -23.64
N ALA A 502 51.86 32.22 -22.46
CA ALA A 502 51.44 33.51 -21.81
C ALA A 502 51.07 34.79 -22.64
N PRO A 503 50.25 35.77 -22.12
CA PRO A 503 50.17 36.19 -20.70
C PRO A 503 48.80 36.63 -20.12
N HIS A 504 48.87 36.94 -18.81
CA HIS A 504 47.86 37.38 -17.84
C HIS A 504 47.03 38.62 -18.19
N GLU A 505 45.76 38.64 -17.74
CA GLU A 505 45.13 39.79 -17.06
C GLU A 505 43.81 39.41 -16.35
N GLY A 506 43.53 40.02 -15.19
CA GLY A 506 42.17 40.21 -14.66
C GLY A 506 41.63 39.23 -13.61
N ARG A 507 41.99 39.42 -12.33
CA ARG A 507 41.20 38.95 -11.17
C ARG A 507 39.91 39.79 -11.06
N VAL A 508 38.75 39.13 -11.06
CA VAL A 508 37.51 39.67 -10.47
C VAL A 508 36.95 38.56 -9.57
N GLY A 509 36.78 38.87 -8.28
CA GLY A 509 36.31 37.92 -7.27
C GLY A 509 34.85 37.50 -7.48
N PRO A 510 34.43 36.32 -7.00
CA PRO A 510 33.05 35.90 -7.09
C PRO A 510 32.18 36.72 -6.13
N LEU A 511 31.19 37.43 -6.68
CA LEU A 511 30.05 37.94 -5.93
C LEU A 511 29.20 36.75 -5.43
N PRO A 512 28.55 36.88 -4.26
CA PRO A 512 27.79 35.80 -3.67
C PRO A 512 26.57 35.51 -4.55
N ASN A 513 26.48 34.28 -5.06
CA ASN A 513 25.29 33.79 -5.72
C ASN A 513 24.21 33.58 -4.66
N THR A 514 23.45 34.63 -4.34
CA THR A 514 22.15 34.53 -3.66
C THR A 514 21.11 34.08 -4.69
N GLY A 515 21.27 32.86 -5.21
CA GLY A 515 20.27 32.18 -6.00
C GLY A 515 19.44 31.32 -5.06
N GLY A 516 18.24 31.78 -4.71
CA GLY A 516 17.29 30.99 -3.94
C GLY A 516 16.86 29.76 -4.73
N ASP A 517 16.77 28.62 -4.04
CA ASP A 517 16.15 27.39 -4.54
C ASP A 517 14.72 27.68 -5.01
N PRO A 518 14.39 27.46 -6.29
CA PRO A 518 13.01 27.41 -6.74
C PRO A 518 12.72 25.94 -7.05
N LEU A 519 12.37 25.13 -6.04
CA LEU A 519 11.65 23.85 -6.16
C LEU A 519 11.39 23.33 -4.74
N VAL A 520 10.65 24.12 -3.96
CA VAL A 520 10.03 23.59 -2.73
C VAL A 520 8.80 22.80 -3.16
N VAL A 521 8.87 21.48 -2.99
CA VAL A 521 7.78 20.53 -3.25
C VAL A 521 6.46 21.05 -2.63
N PRO A 522 5.33 21.06 -3.37
CA PRO A 522 4.03 21.52 -2.85
C PRO A 522 3.63 20.86 -1.53
N ALA A 523 4.02 19.60 -1.30
CA ALA A 523 3.82 18.87 -0.06
C ALA A 523 4.49 19.56 1.16
N LEU A 524 5.73 20.05 1.01
CA LEU A 524 6.44 20.78 2.09
C LEU A 524 5.82 22.16 2.33
N ALA A 525 5.35 22.82 1.27
CA ALA A 525 4.63 24.10 1.39
C ALA A 525 3.27 23.92 2.09
N ALA A 526 2.54 22.84 1.82
CA ALA A 526 1.29 22.50 2.50
C ALA A 526 1.51 22.19 4.00
N ILE A 527 2.58 21.46 4.33
CA ILE A 527 3.02 21.21 5.73
C ILE A 527 3.34 22.54 6.44
N ALA A 528 4.05 23.45 5.77
CA ALA A 528 4.36 24.78 6.32
C ALA A 528 3.10 25.64 6.51
N ALA A 529 2.13 25.55 5.61
CA ALA A 529 0.84 26.24 5.73
C ALA A 529 0.02 25.73 6.91
N ALA A 530 -0.04 24.41 7.13
CA ALA A 530 -0.71 23.81 8.29
C ALA A 530 -0.07 24.26 9.63
N ALA A 531 1.26 24.32 9.69
CA ALA A 531 1.99 24.85 10.83
C ALA A 531 1.74 26.36 11.07
N ALA A 532 1.47 27.14 10.01
CA ALA A 532 1.11 28.56 10.10
C ALA A 532 -0.32 28.77 10.61
N VAL A 533 -1.28 27.92 10.22
CA VAL A 533 -2.66 27.92 10.76
C VAL A 533 -2.64 27.64 12.26
N LYS A 534 -1.86 26.65 12.73
CA LYS A 534 -1.71 26.35 14.17
C LYS A 534 -1.18 27.55 14.97
N ARG A 535 -0.23 28.31 14.43
CA ARG A 535 0.28 29.55 15.07
C ARG A 535 -0.75 30.68 15.12
N ARG A 536 -1.64 30.77 14.11
CA ARG A 536 -2.69 31.80 14.08
C ARG A 536 -3.87 31.51 14.99
N TYR A 537 -4.20 30.24 15.23
CA TYR A 537 -5.42 29.85 15.96
C TYR A 537 -5.20 29.11 17.29
N GLY A 538 -3.99 28.60 17.57
CA GLY A 538 -3.67 27.90 18.82
C GLY A 538 -3.40 28.80 20.05
N GLY A 539 -3.63 30.11 19.94
CA GLY A 539 -3.26 31.11 20.96
C GLY A 539 -4.37 31.56 21.92
N ARG A 540 -5.58 30.99 21.87
CA ARG A 540 -6.65 31.37 22.82
C ARG A 540 -7.13 30.16 23.61
N ARG A 541 -6.67 30.05 24.86
CA ARG A 541 -7.43 29.34 25.90
C ARG A 541 -8.71 30.14 26.17
N PRO A 542 -9.88 29.50 26.34
CA PRO A 542 -11.02 30.19 26.93
C PRO A 542 -10.75 30.35 28.43
N GLU A 543 -10.63 31.60 28.89
CA GLU A 543 -10.98 31.93 30.27
C GLU A 543 -12.50 32.17 30.30
N GLY A 544 -13.20 31.45 31.17
CA GLY A 544 -14.65 31.50 31.34
C GLY A 544 -15.18 30.23 31.96
#